data_AF-A0AAD6KYN1-F1
#
_entry.id   AF-A0AAD6KYN1-F1
#
_cell.length_a   1.000
_cell.length_b   1.000
_cell.length_c   1.000
_cell.angle_alpha   90.00
_cell.angle_beta   90.00
_cell.angle_gamma   90.00
#
_symmetry.space_group_name_H-M   'P 1'
#
loop_
_entity.id
_entity.type
_entity.pdbx_description
1 polymer ?
#
loop_
_entity_poly.entity_id
_entity_poly.type
_entity_poly.pdbx_seq_one_letter_code
_entity_poly.pdbx_strand_id
1 'polypeptide(L)'
;MLIECFIGLVFWMQPLIADFEVSEGIYSQARIEDAGSVCLWLGANVMLEYSCEEGTALLQKNLDNAKASLEVLVADLQFLRDQVTITQVTIARVYNWDVHQKRRMREAVTAEKDS
;
A
#
# COMPACT_ATOMS: atom_id res chain seq x y z
N MET A 1 -47.57 -17.34 -14.76
CA MET A 1 -46.13 -17.62 -14.67
C MET A 1 -45.30 -17.03 -15.83
N LEU A 2 -45.80 -16.99 -17.07
CA LEU A 2 -45.06 -16.40 -18.20
C LEU A 2 -45.07 -14.86 -18.25
N ILE A 3 -46.06 -14.20 -17.64
CA ILE A 3 -46.20 -12.73 -17.67
C ILE A 3 -45.26 -12.02 -16.69
N GLU A 4 -45.01 -12.59 -15.50
CA GLU A 4 -44.07 -12.06 -14.50
C GLU A 4 -42.60 -12.13 -14.99
N CYS A 5 -42.26 -13.11 -15.82
CA CYS A 5 -40.91 -13.26 -16.38
C CYS A 5 -40.60 -12.16 -17.42
N PHE A 6 -41.63 -11.66 -18.12
CA PHE A 6 -41.46 -10.64 -19.15
C PHE A 6 -41.31 -9.23 -18.55
N ILE A 7 -41.96 -8.95 -17.43
CA ILE A 7 -41.83 -7.67 -16.72
C ILE A 7 -40.45 -7.55 -16.04
N GLY A 8 -39.91 -8.67 -15.53
CA GLY A 8 -38.56 -8.70 -14.94
C GLY A 8 -37.43 -8.41 -15.94
N LEU A 9 -37.57 -8.81 -17.21
CA LEU A 9 -36.54 -8.58 -18.23
C LEU A 9 -36.48 -7.12 -18.72
N VAL A 10 -37.62 -6.41 -18.71
CA VAL A 10 -37.71 -5.02 -19.22
C VAL A 10 -37.16 -4.00 -18.23
N PHE A 11 -37.08 -4.33 -16.93
CA PHE A 11 -36.61 -3.41 -15.90
C PHE A 11 -35.07 -3.29 -15.83
N TRP A 12 -34.32 -4.28 -16.32
CA TRP A 12 -32.85 -4.31 -16.25
C TRP A 12 -32.14 -3.58 -17.39
N MET A 13 -32.86 -3.13 -18.41
CA MET A 13 -32.27 -2.50 -19.60
C MET A 13 -32.61 -1.01 -19.69
N GLN A 14 -32.46 -0.29 -18.57
CA GLN A 14 -32.53 1.17 -18.60
C GLN A 14 -31.16 1.73 -18.99
N PRO A 15 -31.07 2.56 -20.04
CA PRO A 15 -29.82 3.15 -20.47
C PRO A 15 -29.27 4.05 -19.35
N LEU A 16 -28.07 3.74 -18.86
CA LEU A 16 -27.41 4.51 -17.82
C LEU A 16 -26.97 5.85 -18.42
N ILE A 17 -27.50 6.95 -17.89
CA ILE A 17 -27.07 8.29 -18.26
C ILE A 17 -26.00 8.71 -17.26
N ALA A 18 -24.79 8.98 -17.76
CA ALA A 18 -23.65 9.38 -16.95
C ALA A 18 -22.99 10.64 -17.54
N ASP A 19 -22.51 11.51 -16.67
CA ASP A 19 -21.73 12.68 -17.07
C ASP A 19 -20.26 12.27 -17.19
N PHE A 20 -19.74 12.27 -18.42
CA PHE A 20 -18.36 11.88 -18.71
C PHE A 20 -17.46 13.13 -18.76
N GLU A 21 -16.31 13.06 -18.09
CA GLU A 21 -15.32 14.13 -18.10
C GLU A 21 -14.51 14.08 -19.40
N VAL A 22 -14.69 15.08 -20.26
CA VAL A 22 -13.98 15.19 -21.55
C VAL A 22 -12.67 15.96 -21.38
N SER A 23 -12.66 16.90 -20.45
CA SER A 23 -11.49 17.70 -20.05
C SER A 23 -11.71 18.22 -18.63
N GLU A 24 -10.66 18.73 -17.99
CA GLU A 24 -10.73 19.22 -16.62
C GLU A 24 -11.85 20.27 -16.45
N GLY A 25 -12.88 19.91 -15.70
CA GLY A 25 -14.06 20.75 -15.46
C GLY A 25 -15.09 20.82 -16.61
N ILE A 26 -14.90 20.07 -17.70
CA ILE A 26 -15.85 19.96 -18.81
C ILE A 26 -16.48 18.57 -18.83
N TYR A 27 -17.76 18.51 -18.49
CA TYR A 27 -18.55 17.29 -18.46
C TYR A 27 -19.56 17.27 -19.60
N SER A 28 -19.73 16.11 -20.23
CA SER A 28 -20.74 15.86 -21.26
C SER A 28 -21.60 14.69 -20.86
N GLN A 29 -22.90 14.83 -21.01
CA GLN A 29 -23.83 13.74 -20.76
C GLN A 29 -23.72 12.68 -21.85
N ALA A 30 -23.50 11.43 -21.45
CA ALA A 30 -23.41 10.29 -22.33
C ALA A 30 -24.45 9.23 -21.92
N ARG A 31 -25.03 8.57 -22.93
CA ARG A 31 -25.87 7.40 -22.74
C ARG A 31 -24.99 6.17 -22.90
N ILE A 32 -24.90 5.36 -21.85
CA ILE A 32 -24.13 4.11 -21.85
C ILE A 32 -25.11 2.97 -22.15
N GLU A 33 -24.82 2.24 -23.23
CA GLU A 33 -25.47 0.97 -23.53
C GLU A 33 -24.79 -0.16 -22.74
N ASP A 34 -25.48 -1.27 -22.54
CA ASP A 34 -25.01 -2.39 -21.70
C ASP A 34 -23.72 -2.98 -22.29
N ALA A 35 -22.57 -2.57 -21.75
CA ALA A 35 -21.26 -3.00 -22.20
C ALA A 35 -20.80 -4.19 -21.35
N GLY A 36 -20.67 -5.37 -21.97
CA GLY A 36 -20.17 -6.58 -21.30
C GLY A 36 -18.65 -6.57 -21.04
N SER A 37 -17.95 -5.54 -21.53
CA SER A 37 -16.50 -5.38 -21.43
C SER A 37 -16.09 -3.99 -20.97
N VAL A 38 -14.93 -3.92 -20.30
CA VAL A 38 -14.32 -2.72 -19.75
C VAL A 38 -12.87 -2.61 -20.22
N CYS A 39 -12.43 -1.40 -20.55
CA CYS A 39 -11.04 -1.13 -20.90
C CYS A 39 -10.26 -0.72 -19.66
N LEU A 40 -9.24 -1.49 -19.29
CA LEU A 40 -8.38 -1.22 -18.14
C LEU A 40 -6.98 -0.78 -18.61
N TRP A 41 -6.47 0.25 -17.94
CA TRP A 41 -5.09 0.71 -18.12
C TRP A 41 -4.17 -0.01 -17.13
N LEU A 42 -3.23 -0.79 -17.66
CA LEU A 42 -2.33 -1.62 -16.84
C LEU A 42 -0.98 -0.95 -16.55
N GLY A 43 -0.75 0.23 -17.12
CA GLY A 43 0.54 0.93 -17.07
C GLY A 43 1.39 0.67 -18.32
N ALA A 44 2.60 1.23 -18.34
CA ALA A 44 3.55 1.11 -19.46
C ALA A 44 2.96 1.42 -20.86
N ASN A 45 2.00 2.35 -20.93
CA ASN A 45 1.30 2.71 -22.17
C ASN A 45 0.44 1.57 -22.78
N VAL A 46 -0.01 0.63 -21.95
CA VAL A 46 -0.82 -0.52 -22.36
C VAL A 46 -2.24 -0.43 -21.77
N MET A 47 -3.23 -0.52 -22.65
CA MET A 47 -4.64 -0.68 -22.34
C MET A 47 -5.13 -2.02 -22.88
N LEU A 48 -5.89 -2.77 -22.10
CA LEU A 48 -6.52 -4.02 -22.51
C LEU A 48 -8.00 -4.03 -22.17
N GLU A 49 -8.79 -4.62 -23.06
CA GLU A 49 -10.20 -4.88 -22.86
C GLU A 49 -10.37 -6.20 -22.09
N TYR A 50 -11.20 -6.17 -21.06
CA TYR A 50 -11.56 -7.33 -20.24
C TYR A 50 -13.07 -7.44 -20.15
N SER A 51 -13.59 -8.64 -19.88
CA SER A 51 -14.98 -8.75 -19.43
C SER A 51 -15.18 -8.07 -18.06
N CYS A 52 -16.41 -7.65 -17.75
CA CYS A 52 -16.71 -7.05 -16.44
C CYS A 52 -16.31 -7.95 -15.26
N GLU A 53 -16.47 -9.27 -15.40
CA GLU A 53 -16.09 -10.25 -14.37
C GLU A 53 -14.57 -10.34 -14.19
N GLU A 54 -13.81 -10.47 -15.29
CA GLU A 54 -12.35 -10.54 -15.25
C GLU A 54 -11.73 -9.23 -14.75
N GLY A 55 -12.28 -8.08 -15.16
CA GLY A 55 -11.85 -6.77 -14.69
C GLY A 55 -12.05 -6.62 -13.18
N THR A 56 -13.20 -7.05 -12.67
CA THR A 56 -13.49 -7.04 -11.23
C THR A 56 -12.54 -7.96 -10.47
N ALA A 57 -12.31 -9.18 -10.97
CA ALA A 57 -11.39 -10.13 -10.35
C ALA A 57 -9.94 -9.61 -10.33
N LEU A 58 -9.50 -8.95 -11.41
CA LEU A 58 -8.17 -8.36 -11.51
C LEU A 58 -7.99 -7.21 -10.51
N LEU A 59 -8.97 -6.31 -10.43
CA LEU A 59 -8.95 -5.19 -9.48
C LEU A 59 -8.97 -5.68 -8.04
N GLN A 60 -9.79 -6.69 -7.74
CA GLN A 60 -9.86 -7.30 -6.41
C GLN A 60 -8.52 -7.93 -6.02
N LYS A 61 -7.90 -8.68 -6.93
CA LYS A 61 -6.57 -9.26 -6.71
C LYS A 61 -5.50 -8.19 -6.48
N ASN A 62 -5.53 -7.10 -7.24
CA ASN A 62 -4.58 -5.99 -7.05
C ASN A 62 -4.78 -5.33 -5.68
N LEU A 63 -6.03 -5.09 -5.28
CA LEU A 63 -6.37 -4.56 -3.98
C LEU A 63 -5.90 -5.47 -2.84
N ASP A 64 -6.11 -6.78 -2.95
CA ASP A 64 -5.68 -7.74 -1.92
C ASP A 64 -4.15 -7.82 -1.83
N ASN A 65 -3.45 -7.80 -2.96
CA ASN A 65 -1.99 -7.73 -3.00
C ASN A 65 -1.44 -6.44 -2.37
N ALA A 66 -2.08 -5.30 -2.64
CA ALA A 66 -1.70 -4.02 -2.06
C ALA A 66 -1.91 -4.00 -0.54
N LYS A 67 -3.03 -4.57 -0.06
CA LYS A 67 -3.29 -4.72 1.39
C LYS A 67 -2.27 -5.65 2.06
N ALA A 68 -1.99 -6.81 1.48
CA ALA A 68 -0.99 -7.73 2.00
C ALA A 68 0.39 -7.07 2.06
N SER A 69 0.77 -6.34 1.01
CA SER A 69 2.02 -5.58 0.96
C SER A 69 2.07 -4.49 2.03
N LEU A 70 0.95 -3.81 2.29
CA LEU A 70 0.84 -2.82 3.35
C LEU A 70 1.06 -3.45 4.74
N GLU A 71 0.45 -4.59 5.02
CA GLU A 71 0.62 -5.31 6.30
C GLU A 71 2.09 -5.70 6.54
N VAL A 72 2.76 -6.21 5.51
CA VAL A 72 4.20 -6.53 5.57
C VAL A 72 5.03 -5.27 5.86
N LEU A 73 4.79 -4.18 5.13
CA LEU A 73 5.53 -2.93 5.32
C LEU A 73 5.31 -2.33 6.72
N VAL A 74 4.11 -2.45 7.28
CA VAL A 74 3.82 -2.00 8.65
C VAL A 74 4.63 -2.83 9.67
N ALA A 75 4.70 -4.14 9.50
CA ALA A 75 5.51 -5.01 10.36
C ALA A 75 7.01 -4.67 10.25
N ASP A 76 7.52 -4.46 9.03
CA ASP A 76 8.91 -4.08 8.79
C ASP A 76 9.25 -2.72 9.41
N LEU A 77 8.34 -1.74 9.32
CA LEU A 77 8.52 -0.42 9.95
C LEU A 77 8.60 -0.54 11.48
N GLN A 78 7.74 -1.37 12.08
CA GLN A 78 7.79 -1.60 13.51
C GLN A 78 9.09 -2.31 13.92
N PHE A 79 9.53 -3.30 13.15
CA PHE A 79 10.82 -3.96 13.36
C PHE A 79 11.99 -2.96 13.28
N LEU A 80 12.03 -2.11 12.25
CA LEU A 80 13.07 -1.10 12.09
C LEU A 80 13.09 -0.11 13.26
N ARG A 81 11.93 0.32 13.75
CA ARG A 81 11.83 1.20 14.92
C ARG A 81 12.47 0.56 16.16
N ASP A 82 12.22 -0.71 16.39
CA ASP A 82 12.78 -1.44 17.53
C ASP A 82 14.29 -1.64 17.35
N GLN A 83 14.75 -1.95 16.13
CA GLN A 83 16.18 -2.05 15.82
C GLN A 83 16.92 -0.72 16.03
N VAL A 84 16.33 0.41 15.65
CA VAL A 84 16.93 1.74 15.90
C VAL A 84 17.10 1.96 17.41
N THR A 85 16.07 1.65 18.20
CA THR A 85 16.11 1.82 19.66
C THR A 85 17.18 0.92 20.30
N ILE A 86 17.23 -0.36 19.94
CA ILE A 86 18.24 -1.32 20.44
C ILE A 86 19.65 -0.85 20.08
N THR A 87 19.84 -0.41 18.84
CA THR A 87 21.14 0.08 18.36
C THR A 87 21.59 1.29 19.17
N GLN A 88 20.71 2.27 19.39
CA GLN A 88 21.02 3.46 20.20
C GLN A 88 21.43 3.10 21.63
N VAL A 89 20.71 2.19 22.28
CA VAL A 89 21.05 1.73 23.64
C VAL A 89 22.39 0.99 23.64
N THR A 90 22.66 0.18 22.63
CA THR A 90 23.92 -0.57 22.51
C THR A 90 25.10 0.38 22.33
N ILE A 91 24.97 1.41 21.48
CA ILE A 91 25.97 2.46 21.32
C ILE A 91 26.25 3.16 22.65
N ALA A 92 25.21 3.54 23.40
CA ALA A 92 25.37 4.18 24.70
C ALA A 92 26.07 3.26 25.72
N ARG A 93 25.77 1.96 25.74
CA ARG A 93 26.44 0.98 26.61
C ARG A 93 27.92 0.83 26.27
N VAL A 94 28.25 0.72 24.99
CA VAL A 94 29.63 0.63 24.51
C VAL A 94 30.40 1.89 24.88
N TYR A 95 29.79 3.06 24.69
CA TYR A 95 30.40 4.34 25.09
C TYR A 95 30.67 4.41 26.60
N ASN A 96 29.69 4.03 27.43
CA ASN A 96 29.88 4.01 28.89
C ASN A 96 31.00 3.05 29.30
N TRP A 97 31.06 1.86 28.70
CA TRP A 97 32.13 0.90 28.96
C TRP A 97 33.50 1.47 28.57
N ASP A 98 33.63 2.11 27.41
CA ASP A 98 34.88 2.75 26.95
C ASP A 98 35.36 3.84 27.92
N VAL A 99 34.45 4.69 28.42
CA VAL A 99 34.78 5.71 29.43
C VAL A 99 35.27 5.08 30.72
N HIS A 100 34.59 4.05 31.24
CA HIS A 100 35.01 3.35 32.45
C HIS A 100 36.38 2.68 32.27
N GLN A 101 36.65 2.07 31.12
CA GLN A 101 37.96 1.47 30.83
C GLN A 101 39.07 2.51 30.81
N LYS A 102 38.88 3.62 30.10
CA LYS A 102 39.85 4.73 30.05
C LYS A 102 40.13 5.32 31.43
N ARG A 103 39.10 5.44 32.29
CA ARG A 103 39.27 5.90 33.66
C ARG A 103 40.12 4.93 34.50
N ARG A 104 39.82 3.63 34.43
CA ARG A 104 40.62 2.60 35.13
C ARG A 104 42.08 2.59 34.68
N MET A 105 42.34 2.76 33.39
CA MET A 105 43.71 2.86 32.86
C MET A 105 44.44 4.09 33.40
N ARG A 106 43.77 5.25 33.49
CA ARG A 106 44.36 6.47 34.08
C ARG A 106 44.65 6.32 35.56
N GLU A 107 43.72 5.74 36.32
CA GLU A 107 43.87 5.47 37.76
C GLU A 107 45.04 4.51 38.04
N ALA A 108 45.23 3.48 37.20
CA ALA A 108 46.38 2.59 37.27
C ALA A 108 47.72 3.32 37.01
N VAL A 109 47.77 4.21 36.02
CA VAL A 109 48.96 5.01 35.70
C VAL A 109 49.30 6.00 36.82
N THR A 110 48.31 6.58 37.50
CA THR A 110 48.57 7.45 38.66
C THR A 110 49.07 6.68 39.87
N ALA A 111 48.51 5.49 40.15
CA ALA A 111 48.96 4.66 41.26
C ALA A 111 50.40 4.16 41.12
N GLU A 112 50.87 3.94 39.88
CA GLU A 112 52.25 3.53 39.59
C GLU A 112 53.26 4.70 39.68
N LYS A 113 52.79 5.95 39.62
CA LYS A 113 53.65 7.14 39.79
C LYS A 113 53.85 7.57 41.24
N ASP A 114 52.93 7.17 42.13
CA ASP A 114 52.95 7.52 43.55
C ASP A 114 53.65 6.45 44.42
N SER A 115 54.19 5.38 43.81
CA SER A 115 54.96 4.31 44.47
C SER A 115 56.43 4.32 44.07
#